data_AF-A0A1X7KKR7-F1
#
_entry.id   AF-A0A1X7KKR7-F1
#
_cell.length_a   1.000
_cell.length_b   1.000
_cell.length_c   1.000
_cell.angle_alpha   90.00
_cell.angle_beta   90.00
_cell.angle_gamma   90.00
#
_symmetry.space_group_name_H-M   'P 1'
#
loop_
_entity.id
_entity.type
_entity.pdbx_description
1 polymer ?
#
loop_
_entity_poly.entity_id
_entity_poly.type
_entity_poly.pdbx_seq_one_letter_code
_entity_poly.pdbx_strand_id
1 'polypeptide(L)'
;MEGCSLKSSVSIPAHMSYLEPLEGFVRGICSVAGCDQRDSSMVSLAVEEAVSNVIRHGYGEDCSESFQVRFEVGAAGITVEVHEKGLPFDPEYLSAPQEGDLRERGIGIRLMRGAMDRVEFRNLGKDGKLVSMTKYFRHRRVDSYFSHQELSYPDETAVKGPFTVRPMEDSEALEISRCAYRAYGYTYREFVYYPERIKEMNHQGIMRSFVAEDSLGTLVGHLALSFSEVGASIAELAAAFVNPSCRGQGILGIMNEVVMAEAERSGLQGLFVHAVTSHVASQRGALKSGFVPSGVLLGALFSDLNFKALAGEVKQRESASLMYLPLCVRSGYDIWIPEVYGEVVQSILSWCDLKVSINTESRSLPDRCPGGGEGNRSYRVGEFNFAEIRVCRFGLDSLAEVRQRTGQFRAERVDVIYLYLDAEVPDCAAFAQGCRSMGYLFCGYLPGEMGGHDALILQSPETALDLNKVVLADDRGKDLLAFISKEIEEKEESL
;
A
#
# COMPACT_ATOMS: atom_id res chain seq x y z
N MET A 1 -25.42 7.64 11.92
CA MET A 1 -24.27 8.36 12.49
C MET A 1 -23.33 8.60 11.31
N GLU A 2 -23.56 9.68 10.58
CA GLU A 2 -22.79 10.02 9.38
C GLU A 2 -21.51 10.77 9.79
N GLY A 3 -20.35 10.26 9.37
CA GLY A 3 -19.09 11.02 9.30
C GLY A 3 -18.22 11.17 10.56
N CYS A 4 -18.63 10.72 11.75
CA CYS A 4 -17.76 10.75 12.93
C CYS A 4 -17.11 9.40 13.21
N SER A 5 -15.77 9.33 13.15
CA SER A 5 -15.04 8.21 13.76
C SER A 5 -15.08 8.35 15.29
N LEU A 6 -15.49 7.27 15.96
CA LEU A 6 -15.48 7.20 17.42
C LEU A 6 -14.07 6.87 17.88
N LYS A 7 -13.43 7.80 18.59
CA LYS A 7 -12.09 7.61 19.16
C LYS A 7 -12.21 7.31 20.65
N SER A 8 -11.60 6.21 21.07
CA SER A 8 -11.50 5.81 22.47
C SER A 8 -10.07 5.46 22.79
N SER A 9 -9.64 5.65 24.04
CA SER A 9 -8.32 5.20 24.48
C SER A 9 -8.35 4.76 25.92
N VAL A 10 -7.49 3.80 26.25
CA VAL A 10 -7.29 3.30 27.60
C VAL A 10 -5.79 3.21 27.86
N SER A 11 -5.37 3.59 29.08
CA SER A 11 -4.02 3.32 29.56
C SER A 11 -4.10 2.18 30.55
N ILE A 12 -3.29 1.15 30.34
CA ILE A 12 -3.28 -0.04 31.18
C ILE A 12 -1.87 -0.28 31.75
N PRO A 13 -1.77 -0.72 33.02
CA PRO A 13 -0.50 -1.19 33.57
C PRO A 13 0.05 -2.37 32.77
N ALA A 14 1.37 -2.47 32.66
CA ALA A 14 2.05 -3.57 31.98
C ALA A 14 2.05 -4.86 32.82
N HIS A 15 0.86 -5.38 33.13
CA HIS A 15 0.66 -6.57 33.95
C HIS A 15 -0.45 -7.45 33.38
N MET A 16 -0.22 -8.76 33.32
CA MET A 16 -1.09 -9.72 32.61
C MET A 16 -2.52 -9.77 33.17
N SER A 17 -2.73 -9.43 34.44
CA SER A 17 -4.07 -9.36 35.05
C SER A 17 -5.00 -8.33 34.40
N TYR A 18 -4.47 -7.39 33.61
CA TYR A 18 -5.27 -6.37 32.92
C TYR A 18 -5.74 -6.80 31.53
N LEU A 19 -5.37 -8.01 31.05
CA LEU A 19 -5.87 -8.56 29.79
C LEU A 19 -7.40 -8.74 29.80
N GLU A 20 -7.96 -9.36 30.84
CA GLU A 20 -9.41 -9.59 30.94
C GLU A 20 -10.23 -8.27 30.99
N PRO A 21 -9.85 -7.25 31.79
CA PRO A 21 -10.45 -5.93 31.70
C PRO A 21 -10.35 -5.29 30.31
N LEU A 22 -9.20 -5.40 29.65
CA LEU A 22 -9.00 -4.87 28.30
C LEU A 22 -9.92 -5.57 27.28
N GLU A 23 -10.04 -6.90 27.34
CA GLU A 23 -10.97 -7.63 26.48
C GLU A 23 -12.42 -7.19 26.69
N GLY A 24 -12.83 -6.95 27.94
CA GLY A 24 -14.15 -6.38 28.24
C GLY A 24 -14.35 -5.04 27.55
N PHE A 25 -13.34 -4.18 27.57
CA PHE A 25 -13.35 -2.90 26.86
C PHE A 25 -13.42 -3.09 25.33
N VAL A 26 -12.60 -3.98 24.76
CA VAL A 26 -12.59 -4.30 23.32
C VAL A 26 -13.96 -4.81 22.86
N ARG A 27 -14.59 -5.73 23.61
CA ARG A 27 -15.94 -6.24 23.32
C ARG A 27 -16.97 -5.12 23.34
N GLY A 28 -16.89 -4.20 24.31
CA GLY A 28 -17.73 -3.01 24.38
C GLY A 28 -17.59 -2.13 23.14
N ILE A 29 -16.35 -1.82 22.74
CA ILE A 29 -16.07 -1.03 21.52
C ILE A 29 -16.57 -1.75 20.26
N CYS A 30 -16.32 -3.05 20.12
CA CYS A 30 -16.80 -3.86 18.99
C CYS A 30 -18.34 -3.86 18.91
N SER A 31 -19.03 -3.89 20.04
CA SER A 31 -20.50 -3.82 20.08
C SER A 31 -21.01 -2.46 19.61
N VAL A 32 -20.35 -1.37 20.00
CA VAL A 32 -20.70 -0.01 19.53
C VAL A 32 -20.40 0.14 18.03
N ALA A 33 -19.33 -0.51 17.57
CA ALA A 33 -18.90 -0.54 16.19
C ALA A 33 -19.80 -1.35 15.24
N GLY A 34 -20.69 -2.19 15.79
CA GLY A 34 -21.53 -3.08 15.00
C GLY A 34 -20.81 -4.30 14.43
N CYS A 35 -19.67 -4.70 15.02
CA CYS A 35 -18.99 -5.94 14.67
C CYS A 35 -19.91 -7.15 14.88
N ASP A 36 -19.87 -8.11 13.96
CA ASP A 36 -20.47 -9.41 14.23
C ASP A 36 -19.64 -10.18 15.29
N GLN A 37 -20.18 -11.29 15.80
CA GLN A 37 -19.52 -12.07 16.85
C GLN A 37 -18.15 -12.60 16.40
N ARG A 38 -17.98 -12.88 15.10
CA ARG A 38 -16.74 -13.41 14.55
C ARG A 38 -15.68 -12.32 14.53
N ASP A 39 -15.98 -11.16 13.96
CA ASP A 39 -15.07 -10.03 13.88
C ASP A 39 -14.72 -9.50 15.28
N SER A 40 -15.69 -9.45 16.20
CA SER A 40 -15.42 -9.09 17.60
C SER A 40 -14.45 -10.06 18.28
N SER A 41 -14.57 -11.36 18.03
CA SER A 41 -13.65 -12.37 18.58
C SER A 41 -12.26 -12.26 17.96
N MET A 42 -12.18 -11.99 16.65
CA MET A 42 -10.91 -11.81 15.95
C MET A 42 -10.16 -10.54 16.43
N VAL A 43 -10.88 -9.42 16.58
CA VAL A 43 -10.29 -8.19 17.12
C VAL A 43 -9.81 -8.41 18.56
N SER A 44 -10.60 -9.09 19.40
CA SER A 44 -10.21 -9.39 20.78
C SER A 44 -8.93 -10.23 20.84
N LEU A 45 -8.85 -11.30 20.04
CA LEU A 45 -7.66 -12.15 19.92
C LEU A 45 -6.43 -11.35 19.50
N ALA A 46 -6.57 -10.49 18.48
CA ALA A 46 -5.45 -9.69 18.00
C ALA A 46 -4.94 -8.69 19.06
N VAL A 47 -5.86 -8.05 19.79
CA VAL A 47 -5.51 -7.12 20.87
C VAL A 47 -4.85 -7.85 22.04
N GLU A 48 -5.37 -9.02 22.43
CA GLU A 48 -4.79 -9.87 23.47
C GLU A 48 -3.34 -10.22 23.11
N GLU A 49 -3.08 -10.64 21.87
CA GLU A 49 -1.74 -11.02 21.45
C GLU A 49 -0.80 -9.82 21.31
N ALA A 50 -1.29 -8.67 20.83
CA ALA A 50 -0.49 -7.45 20.78
C ALA A 50 -0.04 -7.03 22.19
N VAL A 51 -0.98 -7.03 23.14
CA VAL A 51 -0.72 -6.60 24.51
C VAL A 51 0.12 -7.62 25.29
N SER A 52 -0.17 -8.90 25.15
CA SER A 52 0.63 -9.99 25.74
C SER A 52 2.10 -9.88 25.30
N ASN A 53 2.35 -9.60 24.02
CA ASN A 53 3.70 -9.37 23.52
C ASN A 53 4.35 -8.14 24.16
N VAL A 54 3.63 -7.02 24.25
CA VAL A 54 4.15 -5.79 24.88
C VAL A 54 4.50 -6.02 26.36
N ILE A 55 3.65 -6.71 27.12
CA ILE A 55 3.89 -6.96 28.55
C ILE A 55 5.07 -7.91 28.73
N ARG A 56 5.02 -9.09 28.09
CA ARG A 56 6.03 -10.16 28.28
C ARG A 56 7.42 -9.75 27.81
N HIS A 57 7.50 -8.95 26.74
CA HIS A 57 8.78 -8.68 26.08
C HIS A 57 9.23 -7.23 26.23
N GLY A 58 8.31 -6.28 26.35
CA GLY A 58 8.63 -4.87 26.56
C GLY A 58 8.87 -4.52 28.02
N TYR A 59 8.04 -4.98 28.95
CA TYR A 59 8.07 -4.46 30.32
C TYR A 59 8.52 -5.48 31.38
N GLY A 60 8.34 -6.78 31.12
CA GLY A 60 8.59 -7.83 32.11
C GLY A 60 7.50 -7.93 33.18
N GLU A 61 7.46 -9.02 33.93
CA GLU A 61 6.31 -9.37 34.79
C GLU A 61 6.09 -8.45 36.02
N ASP A 62 7.09 -7.65 36.41
CA ASP A 62 7.06 -6.79 37.61
C ASP A 62 7.20 -5.29 37.29
N CYS A 63 6.53 -4.81 36.25
CA CYS A 63 6.61 -3.40 35.83
C CYS A 63 5.41 -2.56 36.29
N SER A 64 5.67 -1.41 36.91
CA SER A 64 4.65 -0.41 37.25
C SER A 64 4.35 0.57 36.11
N GLU A 65 5.00 0.41 34.95
CA GLU A 65 4.79 1.28 33.80
C GLU A 65 3.47 0.94 33.10
N SER A 66 2.93 1.93 32.40
CA SER A 66 1.69 1.81 31.65
C SER A 66 1.93 2.15 30.19
N PHE A 67 1.21 1.48 29.31
CA PHE A 67 1.19 1.79 27.88
C PHE A 67 -0.24 2.15 27.45
N GLN A 68 -0.41 2.65 26.23
CA GLN A 68 -1.70 3.14 25.75
C GLN A 68 -2.24 2.28 24.63
N VAL A 69 -3.52 1.92 24.71
CA VAL A 69 -4.28 1.30 23.63
C VAL A 69 -5.33 2.29 23.15
N ARG A 70 -5.29 2.65 21.87
CA ARG A 70 -6.26 3.55 21.22
C ARG A 70 -7.11 2.76 20.24
N PHE A 71 -8.37 3.14 20.14
CA PHE A 71 -9.35 2.56 19.25
C PHE A 71 -9.95 3.68 18.42
N GLU A 72 -9.96 3.49 17.10
CA GLU A 72 -10.70 4.33 16.17
C GLU A 72 -11.70 3.46 15.42
N VAL A 73 -12.99 3.73 15.67
CA VAL A 73 -14.11 3.04 15.03
C VAL A 73 -14.70 3.98 14.00
N GLY A 74 -14.54 3.63 12.73
CA GLY A 74 -15.15 4.33 11.58
C GLY A 74 -16.26 3.49 10.96
N ALA A 75 -16.87 3.98 9.88
CA ALA A 75 -17.89 3.18 9.18
C ALA A 75 -17.27 1.95 8.51
N ALA A 76 -16.02 1.98 8.02
CA ALA A 76 -15.41 0.85 7.33
C ALA A 76 -14.78 -0.22 8.24
N GLY A 77 -14.62 0.03 9.53
CA GLY A 77 -13.85 -0.86 10.39
C GLY A 77 -13.43 -0.29 11.73
N ILE A 78 -12.63 -1.08 12.44
CA ILE A 78 -11.98 -0.72 13.69
C ILE A 78 -10.46 -0.76 13.51
N THR A 79 -9.79 0.32 13.88
CA THR A 79 -8.33 0.38 14.00
C THR A 79 -7.96 0.40 15.47
N VAL A 80 -7.03 -0.47 15.87
CA VAL A 80 -6.48 -0.55 17.22
C VAL A 80 -4.99 -0.23 17.18
N GLU A 81 -4.57 0.74 17.99
CA GLU A 81 -3.18 1.17 18.10
C GLU A 81 -2.65 0.90 19.51
N VAL A 82 -1.57 0.14 19.62
CA VAL A 82 -0.86 -0.11 20.88
C VAL A 82 0.44 0.69 20.86
N HIS A 83 0.51 1.74 21.69
CA HIS A 83 1.67 2.63 21.85
C HIS A 83 2.44 2.24 23.10
N GLU A 84 3.72 1.87 22.94
CA GLU A 84 4.56 1.33 24.02
C GLU A 84 5.97 1.92 24.01
N LYS A 85 6.60 1.99 25.19
CA LYS A 85 7.97 2.47 25.43
C LYS A 85 8.81 1.49 26.25
N GLY A 86 8.41 0.22 26.26
CA GLY A 86 9.12 -0.84 26.97
C GLY A 86 10.52 -1.05 26.42
N LEU A 87 11.27 -1.94 27.07
CA LEU A 87 12.55 -2.43 26.59
C LEU A 87 12.45 -2.73 25.10
N PRO A 88 13.37 -2.20 24.27
CA PRO A 88 13.44 -2.54 22.87
C PRO A 88 13.69 -4.04 22.73
N PHE A 89 12.60 -4.81 22.64
CA PHE A 89 12.67 -6.23 22.33
C PHE A 89 12.54 -6.40 20.83
N ASP A 90 13.26 -7.37 20.32
CA ASP A 90 13.17 -7.80 18.94
C ASP A 90 11.94 -8.73 18.81
N PRO A 91 10.86 -8.33 18.09
CA PRO A 91 9.68 -9.18 17.89
C PRO A 91 9.95 -10.47 17.10
N GLU A 92 11.13 -10.60 16.50
CA GLU A 92 11.52 -11.72 15.64
C GLU A 92 12.58 -12.66 16.23
N TYR A 93 13.31 -12.25 17.27
CA TYR A 93 13.91 -13.22 18.21
C TYR A 93 12.83 -14.15 18.81
N LEU A 94 11.58 -13.69 18.75
CA LEU A 94 10.39 -14.43 19.11
C LEU A 94 9.73 -15.12 17.92
N SER A 95 10.07 -14.88 16.65
CA SER A 95 9.43 -15.56 15.50
C SER A 95 10.35 -16.50 14.72
N ALA A 96 11.67 -16.48 14.94
CA ALA A 96 12.60 -17.40 14.32
C ALA A 96 12.47 -18.83 14.90
N PRO A 97 12.33 -19.89 14.08
CA PRO A 97 12.36 -21.25 14.57
C PRO A 97 13.79 -21.61 14.99
N GLN A 98 14.06 -21.71 16.29
CA GLN A 98 15.22 -22.44 16.80
C GLN A 98 14.87 -23.92 16.96
N GLU A 99 15.84 -24.79 16.64
CA GLU A 99 15.73 -26.22 16.90
C GLU A 99 15.52 -26.45 18.41
N GLY A 100 14.30 -26.85 18.79
CA GLY A 100 13.97 -27.25 20.15
C GLY A 100 12.63 -26.78 20.69
N ASP A 101 12.07 -25.67 20.19
CA ASP A 101 10.89 -25.04 20.83
C ASP A 101 9.87 -24.45 19.83
N LEU A 102 9.49 -25.26 18.84
CA LEU A 102 8.64 -24.92 17.70
C LEU A 102 7.18 -24.52 18.02
N ARG A 103 6.77 -24.40 19.29
CA ARG A 103 5.34 -24.37 19.66
C ARG A 103 4.77 -23.10 20.28
N GLU A 104 5.56 -22.13 20.73
CA GLU A 104 4.99 -20.94 21.41
C GLU A 104 5.47 -19.60 20.84
N ARG A 105 6.66 -19.56 20.26
CA ARG A 105 7.31 -18.32 19.80
C ARG A 105 6.80 -17.92 18.40
N GLY A 106 6.30 -16.69 18.25
CA GLY A 106 5.89 -16.10 16.95
C GLY A 106 4.47 -16.46 16.52
N ILE A 107 3.74 -17.16 17.38
CA ILE A 107 2.32 -17.44 17.20
C ILE A 107 1.51 -16.14 17.31
N GLY A 108 1.79 -15.29 18.30
CA GLY A 108 1.04 -14.06 18.51
C GLY A 108 0.99 -13.15 17.27
N ILE A 109 2.13 -12.94 16.59
CA ILE A 109 2.15 -12.13 15.34
C ILE A 109 1.36 -12.79 14.21
N ARG A 110 1.45 -14.12 14.07
CA ARG A 110 0.66 -14.87 13.07
C ARG A 110 -0.83 -14.82 13.38
N LEU A 111 -1.22 -14.88 14.65
CA LEU A 111 -2.60 -14.74 15.09
C LEU A 111 -3.12 -13.33 14.83
N MET A 112 -2.35 -12.29 15.17
CA MET A 112 -2.70 -10.90 14.83
C MET A 112 -2.93 -10.72 13.33
N ARG A 113 -2.00 -11.22 12.49
CA ARG A 113 -2.10 -11.13 11.02
C ARG A 113 -3.21 -11.99 10.41
N GLY A 114 -3.58 -13.10 11.06
CA GLY A 114 -4.73 -13.92 10.64
C GLY A 114 -6.08 -13.37 11.09
N ALA A 115 -6.08 -12.61 12.19
CA ALA A 115 -7.27 -12.01 12.77
C ALA A 115 -7.65 -10.67 12.12
N MET A 116 -6.65 -9.83 11.85
CA MET A 116 -6.78 -8.46 11.34
C MET A 116 -6.50 -8.40 9.84
N ASP A 117 -7.06 -7.41 9.15
CA ASP A 117 -6.89 -7.27 7.69
C ASP A 117 -5.62 -6.48 7.33
N ARG A 118 -5.21 -5.55 8.21
CA ARG A 118 -3.90 -4.87 8.13
C ARG A 118 -3.25 -4.87 9.50
N VAL A 119 -1.96 -5.21 9.54
CA VAL A 119 -1.12 -5.09 10.74
C VAL A 119 0.15 -4.36 10.33
N GLU A 120 0.34 -3.17 10.90
CA GLU A 120 1.45 -2.28 10.65
C GLU A 120 2.27 -2.10 11.93
N PHE A 121 3.59 -2.24 11.80
CA PHE A 121 4.53 -1.95 12.86
C PHE A 121 5.26 -0.65 12.53
N ARG A 122 5.28 0.29 13.49
CA ARG A 122 6.02 1.54 13.36
C ARG A 122 7.05 1.68 14.47
N ASN A 123 8.28 1.98 14.08
CA ASN A 123 9.36 2.34 15.00
C ASN A 123 9.45 3.86 15.11
N LEU A 124 9.11 4.41 16.28
CA LEU A 124 9.04 5.86 16.51
C LEU A 124 10.36 6.42 17.10
N GLY A 125 11.41 5.59 17.20
CA GLY A 125 12.68 5.96 17.81
C GLY A 125 12.53 6.19 19.32
N LYS A 126 12.90 7.39 19.79
CA LYS A 126 12.79 7.77 21.22
C LYS A 126 11.36 7.71 21.78
N ASP A 127 10.35 7.76 20.91
CA ASP A 127 8.94 7.75 21.30
C ASP A 127 8.39 6.32 21.44
N GLY A 128 9.24 5.30 21.23
CA GLY A 128 8.91 3.90 21.43
C GLY A 128 8.43 3.22 20.14
N LYS A 129 7.49 2.29 20.26
CA LYS A 129 6.92 1.55 19.12
C LYS A 129 5.41 1.67 19.10
N LEU A 130 4.87 1.48 17.90
CA LEU A 130 3.44 1.45 17.64
C LEU A 130 3.10 0.20 16.83
N VAL A 131 2.17 -0.61 17.34
CA VAL A 131 1.48 -1.64 16.56
C VAL A 131 0.10 -1.10 16.20
N SER A 132 -0.16 -0.91 14.90
CA SER A 132 -1.46 -0.49 14.39
C SER A 132 -2.12 -1.66 13.65
N MET A 133 -3.34 -2.02 14.04
CA MET A 133 -4.07 -3.15 13.49
C MET A 133 -5.45 -2.70 13.03
N THR A 134 -5.78 -2.91 11.76
CA THR A 134 -7.09 -2.55 11.21
C THR A 134 -7.88 -3.80 10.84
N LYS A 135 -9.12 -3.87 11.32
CA LYS A 135 -10.14 -4.81 10.88
C LYS A 135 -11.21 -4.04 10.14
N TYR A 136 -11.40 -4.34 8.86
CA TYR A 136 -12.50 -3.83 8.08
C TYR A 136 -13.76 -4.61 8.42
N PHE A 137 -14.86 -3.91 8.68
CA PHE A 137 -16.14 -4.57 8.86
C PHE A 137 -16.50 -5.28 7.57
N ARG A 138 -16.91 -6.54 7.69
CA ARG A 138 -17.54 -7.28 6.61
C ARG A 138 -18.95 -6.75 6.39
N HIS A 139 -19.04 -5.50 5.92
CA HIS A 139 -20.30 -4.98 5.42
C HIS A 139 -20.82 -5.87 4.30
N ARG A 140 -22.15 -5.87 4.16
CA ARG A 140 -22.87 -6.50 3.07
C ARG A 140 -22.12 -6.32 1.74
N ARG A 141 -21.52 -7.40 1.23
CA ARG A 141 -20.93 -7.44 -0.12
C ARG A 141 -22.06 -7.25 -1.13
N VAL A 142 -21.78 -6.73 -2.32
CA VAL A 142 -22.82 -6.37 -3.33
C VAL A 142 -23.86 -7.48 -3.60
N ASP A 143 -23.48 -8.75 -3.44
CA ASP A 143 -24.33 -9.95 -3.58
C ASP A 143 -25.31 -10.20 -2.41
N SER A 144 -25.11 -9.56 -1.27
CA SER A 144 -26.10 -9.56 -0.18
C SER A 144 -27.22 -8.52 -0.39
N TYR A 145 -27.07 -7.65 -1.40
CA TYR A 145 -28.13 -6.74 -1.84
C TYR A 145 -28.93 -7.30 -3.02
N PHE A 146 -28.33 -8.19 -3.82
CA PHE A 146 -28.90 -8.63 -5.10
C PHE A 146 -28.57 -10.10 -5.40
N SER A 147 -29.53 -10.83 -5.97
CA SER A 147 -29.31 -12.13 -6.59
C SER A 147 -28.35 -12.01 -7.80
N HIS A 148 -27.67 -13.11 -8.16
CA HIS A 148 -26.83 -13.15 -9.36
C HIS A 148 -27.58 -12.73 -10.65
N GLN A 149 -28.90 -12.94 -10.71
CA GLN A 149 -29.74 -12.50 -11.83
C GLN A 149 -29.92 -10.97 -11.85
N GLU A 150 -30.08 -10.33 -10.69
CA GLU A 150 -30.19 -8.86 -10.58
C GLU A 150 -28.86 -8.13 -10.82
N LEU A 151 -27.73 -8.80 -10.59
CA LEU A 151 -26.41 -8.30 -10.97
C LEU A 151 -26.08 -8.57 -12.46
N SER A 152 -26.79 -9.50 -13.07
CA SER A 152 -26.69 -9.91 -14.48
C SER A 152 -27.81 -9.27 -15.29
N TYR A 153 -27.92 -7.94 -15.29
CA TYR A 153 -28.75 -7.29 -16.30
C TYR A 153 -28.04 -7.37 -17.66
N PRO A 154 -28.72 -7.84 -18.72
CA PRO A 154 -28.19 -7.72 -20.07
C PRO A 154 -28.19 -6.24 -20.47
N ASP A 155 -27.03 -5.74 -20.89
CA ASP A 155 -26.89 -4.45 -21.58
C ASP A 155 -27.69 -4.52 -22.90
N GLU A 156 -28.97 -4.15 -22.90
CA GLU A 156 -29.80 -4.23 -24.11
C GLU A 156 -29.84 -2.93 -24.94
N THR A 157 -29.30 -1.82 -24.45
CA THR A 157 -29.19 -0.60 -25.25
C THR A 157 -27.86 0.10 -25.07
N ALA A 158 -27.12 0.27 -26.17
CA ALA A 158 -25.92 1.11 -26.21
C ALA A 158 -26.27 2.55 -25.82
N VAL A 159 -25.81 2.98 -24.65
CA VAL A 159 -25.93 4.36 -24.19
C VAL A 159 -24.96 5.21 -25.01
N LYS A 160 -25.46 6.29 -25.62
CA LYS A 160 -24.64 7.24 -26.38
C LYS A 160 -24.56 8.56 -25.63
N GLY A 161 -23.42 9.23 -25.75
CA GLY A 161 -23.16 10.52 -25.10
C GLY A 161 -24.16 11.64 -25.44
N PRO A 162 -24.01 12.83 -24.84
CA PRO A 162 -22.82 13.31 -24.14
C PRO A 162 -22.61 12.68 -22.75
N PHE A 163 -21.37 12.70 -22.28
CA PHE A 163 -20.99 12.23 -20.95
C PHE A 163 -20.41 13.38 -20.13
N THR A 164 -20.78 13.45 -18.85
CA THR A 164 -20.24 14.42 -17.88
C THR A 164 -19.49 13.69 -16.78
N VAL A 165 -18.45 14.33 -16.23
CA VAL A 165 -17.64 13.77 -15.15
C VAL A 165 -17.69 14.71 -13.96
N ARG A 166 -17.98 14.16 -12.78
CA ARG A 166 -18.11 14.92 -11.52
C ARG A 166 -17.66 14.07 -10.32
N PRO A 167 -17.38 14.69 -9.17
CA PRO A 167 -17.20 13.94 -7.91
C PRO A 167 -18.42 13.04 -7.62
N MET A 168 -18.17 11.91 -6.97
CA MET A 168 -19.25 11.01 -6.54
C MET A 168 -20.10 11.61 -5.43
N GLU A 169 -21.35 11.18 -5.34
CA GLU A 169 -22.19 11.31 -4.15
C GLU A 169 -22.22 9.99 -3.37
N ASP A 170 -22.40 10.04 -2.05
CA ASP A 170 -22.47 8.84 -1.21
C ASP A 170 -23.53 7.84 -1.67
N SER A 171 -24.68 8.36 -2.13
CA SER A 171 -25.79 7.54 -2.62
C SER A 171 -25.41 6.66 -3.83
N GLU A 172 -24.35 7.03 -4.55
CA GLU A 172 -23.89 6.38 -5.79
C GLU A 172 -22.90 5.25 -5.54
N ALA A 173 -22.38 5.09 -4.32
CA ALA A 173 -21.40 4.06 -3.99
C ALA A 173 -21.84 2.64 -4.40
N LEU A 174 -23.15 2.36 -4.29
CA LEU A 174 -23.72 1.07 -4.71
C LEU A 174 -23.68 0.87 -6.23
N GLU A 175 -23.99 1.92 -7.00
CA GLU A 175 -23.93 1.86 -8.46
C GLU A 175 -22.49 1.80 -8.97
N ILE A 176 -21.52 2.42 -8.27
CA ILE A 176 -20.09 2.25 -8.55
C ILE A 176 -19.70 0.77 -8.43
N SER A 177 -20.07 0.10 -7.34
CA SER A 177 -19.82 -1.35 -7.16
C SER A 177 -20.50 -2.19 -8.24
N ARG A 178 -21.74 -1.87 -8.62
CA ARG A 178 -22.46 -2.55 -9.72
C ARG A 178 -21.77 -2.36 -11.06
N CYS A 179 -21.31 -1.14 -11.38
CA CYS A 179 -20.59 -0.84 -12.61
C CYS A 179 -19.26 -1.61 -12.69
N ALA A 180 -18.51 -1.71 -11.58
CA ALA A 180 -17.31 -2.53 -11.51
C ALA A 180 -17.61 -4.01 -11.74
N TYR A 181 -18.68 -4.53 -11.13
CA TYR A 181 -19.12 -5.91 -11.34
C TYR A 181 -19.49 -6.18 -12.81
N ARG A 182 -20.21 -5.27 -13.47
CA ARG A 182 -20.51 -5.38 -14.92
C ARG A 182 -19.24 -5.43 -15.76
N ALA A 183 -18.21 -4.65 -15.40
CA ALA A 183 -16.96 -4.57 -16.15
C ALA A 183 -16.02 -5.77 -15.95
N TYR A 184 -15.93 -6.29 -14.71
CA TYR A 184 -14.88 -7.24 -14.30
C TYR A 184 -15.37 -8.45 -13.50
N GLY A 185 -16.68 -8.61 -13.28
CA GLY A 185 -17.19 -9.64 -12.36
C GLY A 185 -16.64 -9.41 -10.95
N TYR A 186 -16.07 -10.43 -10.31
CA TYR A 186 -15.44 -10.36 -8.98
C TYR A 186 -13.89 -10.43 -9.02
N THR A 187 -13.27 -10.18 -10.17
CA THR A 187 -11.82 -10.31 -10.33
C THR A 187 -11.07 -8.98 -10.29
N TYR A 188 -11.72 -7.93 -9.77
CA TYR A 188 -11.11 -6.60 -9.58
C TYR A 188 -10.73 -6.35 -8.12
N ARG A 189 -10.24 -5.14 -7.80
CA ARG A 189 -9.81 -4.77 -6.43
C ARG A 189 -10.95 -4.94 -5.43
N GLU A 190 -10.65 -5.59 -4.31
CA GLU A 190 -11.67 -6.07 -3.37
C GLU A 190 -12.57 -4.94 -2.84
N PHE A 191 -11.99 -3.81 -2.45
CA PHE A 191 -12.74 -2.72 -1.82
C PHE A 191 -13.87 -2.15 -2.68
N VAL A 192 -13.75 -2.24 -4.02
CA VAL A 192 -14.74 -1.69 -4.96
C VAL A 192 -16.09 -2.41 -4.84
N TYR A 193 -16.11 -3.63 -4.32
CA TYR A 193 -17.34 -4.42 -4.11
C TYR A 193 -18.03 -4.15 -2.76
N TYR A 194 -17.54 -3.18 -1.99
CA TYR A 194 -18.09 -2.77 -0.70
C TYR A 194 -18.41 -1.27 -0.75
N PRO A 195 -19.67 -0.87 -1.04
CA PRO A 195 -20.08 0.52 -1.15
C PRO A 195 -19.69 1.38 0.06
N GLU A 196 -19.85 0.85 1.28
CA GLU A 196 -19.47 1.56 2.51
C GLU A 196 -17.95 1.80 2.61
N ARG A 197 -17.11 0.93 2.04
CA ARG A 197 -15.67 1.18 1.97
C ARG A 197 -15.34 2.30 1.00
N ILE A 198 -16.04 2.40 -0.14
CA ILE A 198 -15.86 3.52 -1.08
C ILE A 198 -16.21 4.85 -0.40
N LYS A 199 -17.36 4.94 0.26
CA LYS A 199 -17.77 6.15 1.00
C LYS A 199 -16.73 6.53 2.06
N GLU A 200 -16.33 5.58 2.89
CA GLU A 200 -15.37 5.85 3.97
C GLU A 200 -14.01 6.28 3.42
N MET A 201 -13.48 5.62 2.38
CA MET A 201 -12.21 6.02 1.78
C MET A 201 -12.27 7.46 1.25
N ASN A 202 -13.42 7.88 0.72
CA ASN A 202 -13.66 9.26 0.32
C ASN A 202 -13.74 10.23 1.52
N HIS A 203 -14.48 9.87 2.58
CA HIS A 203 -14.57 10.67 3.80
C HIS A 203 -13.25 10.82 4.56
N GLN A 204 -12.43 9.77 4.59
CA GLN A 204 -11.10 9.79 5.20
C GLN A 204 -10.09 10.58 4.38
N GLY A 205 -10.39 10.90 3.12
CA GLY A 205 -9.47 11.59 2.21
C GLY A 205 -8.35 10.71 1.66
N ILE A 206 -8.43 9.38 1.84
CA ILE A 206 -7.50 8.42 1.22
C ILE A 206 -7.95 7.99 -0.19
N MET A 207 -9.12 8.44 -0.62
CA MET A 207 -9.61 8.34 -1.99
C MET A 207 -10.38 9.61 -2.37
N ARG A 208 -10.34 9.99 -3.63
CA ARG A 208 -11.26 10.97 -4.23
C ARG A 208 -11.84 10.36 -5.50
N SER A 209 -13.10 9.97 -5.43
CA SER A 209 -13.82 9.26 -6.49
C SER A 209 -14.61 10.21 -7.40
N PHE A 210 -14.58 9.91 -8.69
CA PHE A 210 -15.30 10.61 -9.73
C PHE A 210 -16.13 9.63 -10.54
N VAL A 211 -17.32 10.05 -10.94
CA VAL A 211 -18.25 9.26 -11.74
C VAL A 211 -18.44 9.92 -13.10
N ALA A 212 -18.55 9.10 -14.14
CA ALA A 212 -19.04 9.52 -15.44
C ALA A 212 -20.52 9.18 -15.54
N GLU A 213 -21.34 10.14 -15.97
CA GLU A 213 -22.77 9.97 -16.18
C GLU A 213 -23.17 10.30 -17.62
N ASP A 214 -24.25 9.69 -18.10
CA ASP A 214 -24.86 10.02 -19.38
C ASP A 214 -25.86 11.19 -19.26
N SER A 215 -26.50 11.55 -20.38
CA SER A 215 -27.50 12.63 -20.41
C SER A 215 -28.77 12.38 -19.59
N LEU A 216 -28.99 11.16 -19.10
CA LEU A 216 -30.10 10.77 -18.24
C LEU A 216 -29.68 10.72 -16.76
N GLY A 217 -28.42 11.01 -16.44
CA GLY A 217 -27.87 10.89 -15.08
C GLY A 217 -27.51 9.45 -14.69
N THR A 218 -27.41 8.55 -15.66
CA THR A 218 -27.02 7.15 -15.40
C THR A 218 -25.51 7.05 -15.25
N LEU A 219 -25.03 6.47 -14.16
CA LEU A 219 -23.60 6.20 -13.96
C LEU A 219 -23.10 5.16 -14.97
N VAL A 220 -22.10 5.55 -15.75
CA VAL A 220 -21.49 4.75 -16.82
C VAL A 220 -19.99 4.52 -16.64
N GLY A 221 -19.36 5.14 -15.64
CA GLY A 221 -17.94 4.91 -15.35
C GLY A 221 -17.50 5.50 -14.03
N HIS A 222 -16.30 5.10 -13.60
CA HIS A 222 -15.66 5.57 -12.37
C HIS A 222 -14.14 5.68 -12.58
N LEU A 223 -13.53 6.66 -11.94
CA LEU A 223 -12.09 6.86 -11.81
C LEU A 223 -11.83 7.52 -10.45
N ALA A 224 -10.75 7.15 -9.77
CA ALA A 224 -10.40 7.73 -8.49
C ALA A 224 -8.93 8.15 -8.41
N LEU A 225 -8.68 9.20 -7.63
CA LEU A 225 -7.36 9.48 -7.06
C LEU A 225 -7.27 8.68 -5.75
N SER A 226 -6.29 7.78 -5.64
CA SER A 226 -6.03 6.99 -4.44
C SER A 226 -4.76 7.49 -3.76
N PHE A 227 -4.80 7.67 -2.45
CA PHE A 227 -3.67 8.18 -1.66
C PHE A 227 -3.12 7.06 -0.77
N SER A 228 -1.80 7.02 -0.59
CA SER A 228 -1.14 6.07 0.32
C SER A 228 -1.49 6.35 1.78
N GLU A 229 -1.69 7.63 2.11
CA GLU A 229 -2.11 8.12 3.41
C GLU A 229 -2.80 9.50 3.32
N VAL A 230 -3.43 9.90 4.42
CA VAL A 230 -4.06 11.22 4.53
C VAL A 230 -3.00 12.31 4.42
N GLY A 231 -3.17 13.24 3.48
CA GLY A 231 -2.22 14.32 3.24
C GLY A 231 -1.04 13.94 2.33
N ALA A 232 -1.07 12.76 1.69
CA ALA A 232 -0.08 12.41 0.67
C ALA A 232 -0.02 13.48 -0.45
N SER A 233 1.19 13.77 -0.91
CA SER A 233 1.48 14.81 -1.90
C SER A 233 1.24 14.36 -3.35
N ILE A 234 1.17 13.06 -3.58
CA ILE A 234 0.90 12.44 -4.88
C ILE A 234 -0.27 11.47 -4.77
N ALA A 235 -0.86 11.10 -5.91
CA ALA A 235 -1.98 10.16 -5.96
C ALA A 235 -1.82 9.13 -7.09
N GLU A 236 -2.30 7.91 -6.85
CA GLU A 236 -2.50 6.93 -7.91
C GLU A 236 -3.78 7.26 -8.68
N LEU A 237 -3.72 7.33 -10.01
CA LEU A 237 -4.93 7.23 -10.85
C LEU A 237 -5.37 5.76 -10.87
N ALA A 238 -6.42 5.45 -10.11
CA ALA A 238 -6.79 4.09 -9.79
C ALA A 238 -8.30 3.83 -9.92
N ALA A 239 -8.70 2.56 -9.78
CA ALA A 239 -10.09 2.12 -9.81
C ALA A 239 -10.86 2.61 -11.06
N ALA A 240 -10.19 2.60 -12.21
CA ALA A 240 -10.74 3.05 -13.48
C ALA A 240 -11.58 1.95 -14.14
N PHE A 241 -12.86 2.21 -14.39
CA PHE A 241 -13.72 1.31 -15.15
C PHE A 241 -14.87 2.03 -15.85
N VAL A 242 -15.31 1.46 -16.97
CA VAL A 242 -16.41 1.96 -17.80
C VAL A 242 -17.37 0.82 -18.06
N ASN A 243 -18.66 1.12 -17.97
CA ASN A 243 -19.74 0.20 -18.27
C ASN A 243 -19.56 -0.41 -19.68
N PRO A 244 -19.57 -1.75 -19.83
CA PRO A 244 -19.41 -2.41 -21.13
C PRO A 244 -20.28 -1.86 -22.27
N SER A 245 -21.54 -1.51 -22.02
CA SER A 245 -22.45 -0.89 -23.03
C SER A 245 -21.96 0.42 -23.63
N CYS A 246 -21.04 1.11 -22.96
CA CYS A 246 -20.54 2.42 -23.36
C CYS A 246 -19.10 2.39 -23.91
N ARG A 247 -18.51 1.21 -24.10
CA ARG A 247 -17.12 1.06 -24.56
C ARG A 247 -16.91 1.63 -25.96
N GLY A 248 -15.68 2.08 -26.22
CA GLY A 248 -15.28 2.65 -27.51
C GLY A 248 -15.70 4.11 -27.72
N GLN A 249 -16.35 4.75 -26.74
CA GLN A 249 -16.80 6.14 -26.83
C GLN A 249 -15.85 7.15 -26.16
N GLY A 250 -14.64 6.74 -25.80
CA GLY A 250 -13.63 7.63 -25.24
C GLY A 250 -13.85 8.08 -23.79
N ILE A 251 -14.83 7.50 -23.07
CA ILE A 251 -15.22 7.91 -21.70
C ILE A 251 -14.03 7.94 -20.73
N LEU A 252 -13.16 6.93 -20.78
CA LEU A 252 -11.96 6.90 -19.93
C LEU A 252 -11.03 8.10 -20.20
N GLY A 253 -10.93 8.55 -21.46
CA GLY A 253 -10.17 9.75 -21.80
C GLY A 253 -10.79 11.01 -21.19
N ILE A 254 -12.12 11.14 -21.28
CA ILE A 254 -12.87 12.25 -20.67
C ILE A 254 -12.68 12.26 -19.14
N MET A 255 -12.78 11.09 -18.49
CA MET A 255 -12.52 10.98 -17.05
C MET A 255 -11.08 11.36 -16.71
N ASN A 256 -10.08 10.87 -17.45
CA ASN A 256 -8.69 11.22 -17.22
C ASN A 256 -8.47 12.74 -17.30
N GLU A 257 -8.96 13.40 -18.36
CA GLU A 257 -8.82 14.85 -18.52
C GLU A 257 -9.38 15.62 -17.32
N VAL A 258 -10.61 15.30 -16.88
CA VAL A 258 -11.26 15.99 -15.76
C VAL A 258 -10.57 15.71 -14.43
N VAL A 259 -10.23 14.44 -14.15
CA VAL A 259 -9.63 14.02 -12.88
C VAL A 259 -8.19 14.51 -12.75
N MET A 260 -7.42 14.50 -13.84
CA MET A 260 -6.05 15.04 -13.85
C MET A 260 -6.05 16.56 -13.66
N ALA A 261 -6.98 17.28 -14.28
CA ALA A 261 -7.13 18.72 -14.06
C ALA A 261 -7.52 19.04 -12.61
N GLU A 262 -8.35 18.21 -11.98
CA GLU A 262 -8.68 18.37 -10.55
C GLU A 262 -7.49 18.06 -9.64
N ALA A 263 -6.69 17.04 -9.97
CA ALA A 263 -5.45 16.74 -9.25
C ALA A 263 -4.50 17.94 -9.27
N GLU A 264 -4.30 18.55 -10.45
CA GLU A 264 -3.48 19.75 -10.63
C GLU A 264 -4.01 20.94 -9.82
N ARG A 265 -5.33 21.22 -9.89
CA ARG A 265 -5.98 22.28 -9.10
C ARG A 265 -5.85 22.07 -7.60
N SER A 266 -5.82 20.82 -7.14
CA SER A 266 -5.68 20.49 -5.72
C SER A 266 -4.25 20.63 -5.18
N GLY A 267 -3.28 20.99 -6.03
CA GLY A 267 -1.89 21.23 -5.62
C GLY A 267 -1.08 19.96 -5.38
N LEU A 268 -1.50 18.82 -5.93
CA LEU A 268 -0.70 17.60 -5.88
C LEU A 268 0.63 17.79 -6.63
N GLN A 269 1.69 17.19 -6.11
CA GLN A 269 3.01 17.21 -6.72
C GLN A 269 3.05 16.39 -8.02
N GLY A 270 2.28 15.31 -8.08
CA GLY A 270 2.23 14.42 -9.22
C GLY A 270 1.18 13.33 -9.11
N LEU A 271 1.05 12.57 -10.19
CA LEU A 271 0.21 11.39 -10.30
C LEU A 271 1.08 10.20 -10.67
N PHE A 272 0.67 9.00 -10.26
CA PHE A 272 1.28 7.77 -10.74
C PHE A 272 0.25 6.71 -11.11
N VAL A 273 0.69 5.70 -11.86
CA VAL A 273 -0.11 4.51 -12.20
C VAL A 273 0.78 3.27 -12.21
N HIS A 274 0.18 2.15 -11.82
CA HIS A 274 0.75 0.82 -12.07
C HIS A 274 0.13 0.23 -13.34
N ALA A 275 0.87 0.28 -14.44
CA ALA A 275 0.43 -0.31 -15.70
C ALA A 275 0.96 -1.74 -15.83
N VAL A 276 0.05 -2.71 -16.00
CA VAL A 276 0.41 -4.14 -16.22
C VAL A 276 1.41 -4.32 -17.36
N THR A 277 2.19 -5.39 -17.32
CA THR A 277 3.28 -5.70 -18.26
C THR A 277 3.00 -6.92 -19.14
N SER A 278 1.91 -7.66 -18.89
CA SER A 278 1.38 -8.67 -19.81
C SER A 278 0.88 -8.09 -21.14
N HIS A 279 0.52 -6.80 -21.16
CA HIS A 279 0.20 -6.07 -22.38
C HIS A 279 0.59 -4.59 -22.29
N VAL A 280 0.86 -3.96 -23.44
CA VAL A 280 1.28 -2.55 -23.51
C VAL A 280 0.14 -1.54 -23.63
N ALA A 281 -1.13 -1.97 -23.63
CA ALA A 281 -2.27 -1.10 -23.92
C ALA A 281 -2.45 0.02 -22.87
N SER A 282 -2.46 -0.34 -21.58
CA SER A 282 -2.53 0.62 -20.45
C SER A 282 -1.33 1.56 -20.42
N GLN A 283 -0.12 1.01 -20.63
CA GLN A 283 1.12 1.79 -20.71
C GLN A 283 1.06 2.84 -21.83
N ARG A 284 0.64 2.45 -23.04
CA ARG A 284 0.46 3.39 -24.16
C ARG A 284 -0.60 4.46 -23.89
N GLY A 285 -1.65 4.12 -23.15
CA GLY A 285 -2.64 5.07 -22.67
C GLY A 285 -2.00 6.12 -21.75
N ALA A 286 -1.26 5.66 -20.74
CA ALA A 286 -0.55 6.52 -19.79
C ALA A 286 0.48 7.43 -20.48
N LEU A 287 1.28 6.89 -21.42
CA LEU A 287 2.24 7.66 -22.23
C LEU A 287 1.58 8.81 -22.99
N LYS A 288 0.40 8.57 -23.59
CA LYS A 288 -0.36 9.61 -24.30
C LYS A 288 -0.87 10.71 -23.37
N SER A 289 -1.11 10.38 -22.11
CA SER A 289 -1.49 11.33 -21.06
C SER A 289 -0.29 11.98 -20.38
N GLY A 290 0.94 11.79 -20.89
CA GLY A 290 2.15 12.45 -20.39
C GLY A 290 2.89 11.71 -19.28
N PHE A 291 2.39 10.55 -18.83
CA PHE A 291 3.12 9.74 -17.86
C PHE A 291 4.40 9.19 -18.46
N VAL A 292 5.45 9.09 -17.66
CA VAL A 292 6.74 8.51 -18.05
C VAL A 292 7.10 7.36 -17.11
N PRO A 293 7.81 6.31 -17.59
CA PRO A 293 8.26 5.24 -16.72
C PRO A 293 9.19 5.76 -15.61
N SER A 294 9.00 5.28 -14.38
CA SER A 294 9.84 5.61 -13.22
C SER A 294 10.29 4.37 -12.43
N GLY A 295 9.76 3.18 -12.75
CA GLY A 295 10.18 1.92 -12.15
C GLY A 295 9.52 0.70 -12.79
N VAL A 296 10.02 -0.49 -12.43
CA VAL A 296 9.41 -1.78 -12.78
C VAL A 296 9.27 -2.62 -11.51
N LEU A 297 8.04 -2.79 -11.05
CA LEU A 297 7.73 -3.62 -9.89
C LEU A 297 7.51 -5.06 -10.36
N LEU A 298 8.45 -5.94 -10.03
CA LEU A 298 8.38 -7.34 -10.40
C LEU A 298 7.36 -8.07 -9.52
N GLY A 299 6.37 -8.72 -10.11
CA GLY A 299 5.38 -9.54 -9.39
C GLY A 299 4.39 -8.77 -8.49
N ALA A 300 4.18 -7.47 -8.74
CA ALA A 300 3.33 -6.60 -7.92
C ALA A 300 1.84 -6.96 -7.89
N LEU A 301 1.34 -7.58 -8.96
CA LEU A 301 -0.09 -7.76 -9.20
C LEU A 301 -0.48 -9.26 -9.25
N PHE A 302 -1.78 -9.54 -9.22
CA PHE A 302 -2.34 -10.89 -9.13
C PHE A 302 -1.80 -11.84 -10.22
N SER A 303 -1.66 -13.13 -9.89
CA SER A 303 -1.44 -14.20 -10.89
C SER A 303 -2.69 -14.52 -11.72
N ASP A 304 -3.88 -14.25 -11.18
CA ASP A 304 -5.16 -14.77 -11.70
C ASP A 304 -6.04 -13.67 -12.33
N LEU A 305 -5.45 -12.53 -12.72
CA LEU A 305 -6.16 -11.47 -13.44
C LEU A 305 -6.64 -12.00 -14.80
N ASN A 306 -7.84 -12.57 -14.81
CA ASN A 306 -8.48 -13.05 -16.02
C ASN A 306 -9.08 -11.83 -16.74
N PHE A 307 -8.28 -11.19 -17.59
CA PHE A 307 -8.74 -10.16 -18.51
C PHE A 307 -9.66 -10.80 -19.57
N LYS A 308 -10.89 -11.17 -19.19
CA LYS A 308 -11.89 -11.80 -20.07
C LYS A 308 -12.14 -11.07 -21.40
N ALA A 309 -11.64 -9.83 -21.56
CA ALA A 309 -11.78 -9.03 -22.77
C ALA A 309 -10.48 -8.44 -23.37
N LEU A 310 -9.29 -8.55 -22.74
CA LEU A 310 -8.12 -7.74 -23.16
C LEU A 310 -6.74 -8.41 -23.12
N ALA A 311 -6.55 -9.57 -22.47
CA ALA A 311 -5.28 -10.30 -22.50
C ALA A 311 -5.50 -11.80 -22.27
N GLY A 312 -4.66 -12.63 -22.89
CA GLY A 312 -4.65 -14.08 -22.67
C GLY A 312 -4.26 -14.46 -21.24
N GLU A 313 -4.29 -15.76 -20.95
CA GLU A 313 -4.00 -16.31 -19.61
C GLU A 313 -2.64 -15.82 -19.08
N VAL A 314 -2.67 -15.19 -17.90
CA VAL A 314 -1.50 -14.78 -17.13
C VAL A 314 -0.82 -16.05 -16.58
N LYS A 315 0.45 -16.28 -16.94
CA LYS A 315 1.18 -17.54 -16.64
C LYS A 315 2.15 -17.44 -15.44
N GLN A 316 2.30 -16.25 -14.86
CA GLN A 316 3.11 -15.97 -13.67
C GLN A 316 2.54 -14.74 -12.98
N ARG A 317 3.00 -14.40 -11.77
CA ARG A 317 2.60 -13.13 -11.12
C ARG A 317 2.87 -11.94 -12.04
N GLU A 318 1.88 -11.07 -12.14
CA GLU A 318 1.92 -9.91 -13.05
C GLU A 318 2.86 -8.85 -12.49
N SER A 319 3.77 -8.35 -13.33
CA SER A 319 4.64 -7.21 -13.02
C SER A 319 3.97 -5.91 -13.47
N ALA A 320 4.37 -4.79 -12.89
CA ALA A 320 3.85 -3.47 -13.23
C ALA A 320 4.96 -2.51 -13.65
N SER A 321 4.71 -1.76 -14.72
CA SER A 321 5.44 -0.52 -15.03
C SER A 321 4.88 0.58 -14.15
N LEU A 322 5.70 1.09 -13.24
CA LEU A 322 5.38 2.30 -12.48
C LEU A 322 5.62 3.50 -13.38
N MET A 323 4.58 4.28 -13.60
CA MET A 323 4.64 5.47 -14.44
C MET A 323 4.22 6.70 -13.64
N TYR A 324 4.93 7.80 -13.82
CA TYR A 324 4.76 9.04 -13.08
C TYR A 324 4.46 10.22 -14.01
N LEU A 325 3.63 11.14 -13.55
CA LEU A 325 3.35 12.41 -14.19
C LEU A 325 3.54 13.53 -13.16
N PRO A 326 4.53 14.41 -13.33
CA PRO A 326 4.66 15.61 -12.51
C PRO A 326 3.50 16.58 -12.77
N LEU A 327 2.94 17.15 -11.71
CA LEU A 327 1.92 18.21 -11.77
C LEU A 327 2.48 19.53 -11.22
N CYS A 328 3.09 19.49 -10.04
CA CYS A 328 3.79 20.63 -9.44
C CYS A 328 5.30 20.36 -9.42
N VAL A 329 6.07 21.21 -10.12
CA VAL A 329 7.52 21.06 -10.21
C VAL A 329 8.19 21.58 -8.94
N ARG A 330 8.69 20.66 -8.11
CA ARG A 330 9.64 20.97 -7.03
C ARG A 330 11.01 21.28 -7.65
N SER A 331 11.71 22.27 -7.09
CA SER A 331 13.05 22.64 -7.56
C SER A 331 13.95 23.01 -6.38
N GLY A 332 15.26 22.78 -6.55
CA GLY A 332 16.27 23.23 -5.59
C GLY A 332 16.34 22.40 -4.31
N TYR A 333 16.20 21.08 -4.44
CA TYR A 333 16.41 20.12 -3.36
C TYR A 333 17.45 19.07 -3.76
N ASP A 334 17.99 18.42 -2.74
CA ASP A 334 19.05 17.42 -2.85
C ASP A 334 18.48 16.03 -2.58
N ILE A 335 19.02 15.04 -3.29
CA ILE A 335 18.78 13.62 -3.01
C ILE A 335 20.10 12.90 -2.80
N TRP A 336 20.05 11.80 -2.06
CA TRP A 336 21.21 10.95 -1.76
C TRP A 336 20.91 9.52 -2.15
N ILE A 337 21.58 9.05 -3.19
CA ILE A 337 21.42 7.70 -3.74
C ILE A 337 22.79 7.04 -3.93
N PRO A 338 22.88 5.71 -3.89
CA PRO A 338 24.09 4.99 -4.25
C PRO A 338 24.61 5.40 -5.64
N GLU A 339 25.93 5.47 -5.81
CA GLU A 339 26.58 5.79 -7.09
C GLU A 339 26.08 4.88 -8.23
N VAL A 340 25.87 3.59 -7.93
CA VAL A 340 25.35 2.60 -8.89
C VAL A 340 23.96 2.96 -9.44
N TYR A 341 23.16 3.75 -8.72
CA TYR A 341 21.85 4.22 -9.15
C TYR A 341 21.86 5.63 -9.75
N GLY A 342 23.01 6.32 -9.75
CA GLY A 342 23.16 7.70 -10.20
C GLY A 342 22.62 7.95 -11.61
N GLU A 343 23.10 7.17 -12.59
CA GLU A 343 22.72 7.34 -14.00
C GLU A 343 21.25 6.99 -14.27
N VAL A 344 20.73 5.91 -13.68
CA VAL A 344 19.34 5.48 -13.89
C VAL A 344 18.36 6.46 -13.25
N VAL A 345 18.64 6.97 -12.05
CA VAL A 345 17.80 7.99 -11.40
C VAL A 345 17.89 9.32 -12.14
N GLN A 346 19.07 9.73 -12.60
CA GLN A 346 19.23 10.94 -13.43
C GLN A 346 18.40 10.88 -14.72
N SER A 347 18.32 9.69 -15.32
CA SER A 347 17.48 9.45 -16.51
C SER A 347 16.00 9.62 -16.19
N ILE A 348 15.52 9.00 -15.10
CA ILE A 348 14.11 9.14 -14.63
C ILE A 348 13.77 10.60 -14.37
N LEU A 349 14.62 11.32 -13.64
CA LEU A 349 14.43 12.75 -13.34
C LEU A 349 14.39 13.60 -14.62
N SER A 350 15.26 13.31 -15.60
CA SER A 350 15.25 13.98 -16.89
C SER A 350 13.98 13.70 -17.69
N TRP A 351 13.43 12.48 -17.63
CA TRP A 351 12.16 12.15 -18.30
C TRP A 351 10.97 12.86 -17.65
N CYS A 352 11.07 13.14 -16.34
CA CYS A 352 10.07 13.90 -15.60
C CYS A 352 10.29 15.43 -15.67
N ASP A 353 11.32 15.92 -16.37
CA ASP A 353 11.72 17.33 -16.37
C ASP A 353 11.93 17.92 -14.96
N LEU A 354 12.43 17.10 -14.02
CA LEU A 354 12.69 17.50 -12.65
C LEU A 354 14.16 17.92 -12.47
N LYS A 355 14.38 19.04 -11.80
CA LYS A 355 15.71 19.61 -11.52
C LYS A 355 16.09 19.35 -10.06
N VAL A 356 16.82 18.26 -9.86
CA VAL A 356 17.24 17.75 -8.55
C VAL A 356 18.75 17.61 -8.54
N SER A 357 19.37 17.94 -7.40
CA SER A 357 20.80 17.75 -7.19
C SER A 357 21.04 16.34 -6.63
N ILE A 358 21.78 15.50 -7.37
CA ILE A 358 22.07 14.13 -6.97
C ILE A 358 23.41 14.08 -6.25
N ASN A 359 23.39 13.60 -5.00
CA ASN A 359 24.57 13.35 -4.20
C ASN A 359 24.79 11.84 -4.08
N THR A 360 25.98 11.37 -4.43
CA THR A 360 26.35 9.95 -4.36
C THR A 360 27.36 9.63 -3.26
N GLU A 361 27.79 10.66 -2.50
CA GLU A 361 28.74 10.49 -1.41
C GLU A 361 28.12 9.62 -0.29
N SER A 362 28.75 8.48 -0.05
CA SER A 362 28.36 7.59 1.03
C SER A 362 29.04 8.00 2.34
N ARG A 363 28.25 8.18 3.39
CA ARG A 363 28.72 8.49 4.76
C ARG A 363 28.48 7.32 5.70
N SER A 364 29.15 7.31 6.86
CA SER A 364 28.88 6.32 7.90
C SER A 364 27.47 6.52 8.47
N LEU A 365 26.67 5.46 8.49
CA LEU A 365 25.37 5.48 9.16
C LEU A 365 25.55 5.72 10.68
N PRO A 366 24.65 6.47 11.32
CA PRO A 366 24.65 6.59 12.77
C PRO A 366 24.30 5.24 13.42
N ASP A 367 24.79 4.99 14.64
CA ASP A 367 24.49 3.76 15.38
C ASP A 367 22.98 3.59 15.63
N ARG A 368 22.26 4.70 15.86
CA ARG A 368 20.82 4.73 16.11
C ARG A 368 20.10 5.73 15.21
N CYS A 369 18.90 5.37 14.81
CA CYS A 369 17.98 6.25 14.10
C CYS A 369 17.72 7.54 14.89
N PRO A 370 17.67 8.70 14.22
CA PRO A 370 17.18 9.93 14.84
C PRO A 370 15.76 9.78 15.43
N GLY A 371 15.50 10.42 16.59
CA GLY A 371 14.20 10.40 17.25
C GLY A 371 13.30 11.60 16.90
N GLY A 372 11.97 11.43 16.97
CA GLY A 372 10.94 12.46 16.70
C GLY A 372 10.49 12.53 15.22
N GLY A 373 9.19 12.73 14.97
CA GLY A 373 8.55 12.76 13.62
C GLY A 373 7.80 11.47 13.25
N GLU A 374 7.54 11.22 11.95
CA GLU A 374 7.05 9.92 11.45
C GLU A 374 8.14 8.84 11.50
N GLY A 375 7.80 7.65 11.98
CA GLY A 375 8.72 6.53 12.16
C GLY A 375 8.80 5.60 10.95
N ASN A 376 9.79 4.69 10.94
CA ASN A 376 9.89 3.64 9.93
C ASN A 376 8.70 2.68 10.04
N ARG A 377 8.14 2.25 8.91
CA ARG A 377 6.90 1.47 8.84
C ARG A 377 7.15 0.16 8.11
N SER A 378 6.47 -0.90 8.53
CA SER A 378 6.40 -2.14 7.77
C SER A 378 5.03 -2.80 7.89
N TYR A 379 4.50 -3.28 6.77
CA TYR A 379 3.22 -3.98 6.72
C TYR A 379 3.16 -4.96 5.55
N ARG A 380 2.24 -5.92 5.66
CA ARG A 380 1.89 -6.84 4.58
C ARG A 380 0.64 -6.35 3.87
N VAL A 381 0.60 -6.49 2.56
CA VAL A 381 -0.59 -6.26 1.75
C VAL A 381 -1.15 -7.62 1.35
N GLY A 382 -2.15 -8.08 2.11
CA GLY A 382 -2.71 -9.43 2.00
C GLY A 382 -3.32 -9.73 0.63
N GLU A 383 -4.04 -8.77 0.03
CA GLU A 383 -4.70 -8.91 -1.28
C GLU A 383 -3.71 -9.33 -2.39
N PHE A 384 -2.48 -8.81 -2.35
CA PHE A 384 -1.46 -9.08 -3.36
C PHE A 384 -0.35 -10.01 -2.88
N ASN A 385 -0.32 -10.40 -1.61
CA ASN A 385 0.73 -11.20 -0.99
C ASN A 385 2.16 -10.61 -1.14
N PHE A 386 2.30 -9.28 -1.08
CA PHE A 386 3.61 -8.63 -0.93
C PHE A 386 3.74 -7.93 0.43
N ALA A 387 4.96 -7.54 0.78
CA ALA A 387 5.23 -6.69 1.92
C ALA A 387 5.86 -5.36 1.50
N GLU A 388 5.59 -4.32 2.28
CA GLU A 388 6.23 -3.01 2.15
C GLU A 388 6.98 -2.67 3.43
N ILE A 389 8.19 -2.14 3.25
CA ILE A 389 8.99 -1.51 4.29
C ILE A 389 9.27 -0.09 3.84
N ARG A 390 8.92 0.90 4.66
CA ARG A 390 9.12 2.32 4.39
C ARG A 390 10.06 2.90 5.43
N VAL A 391 11.21 3.40 4.99
CA VAL A 391 12.28 3.91 5.85
C VAL A 391 12.48 5.39 5.55
N CYS A 392 12.09 6.23 6.50
CA CYS A 392 12.32 7.66 6.49
C CYS A 392 13.46 8.07 7.43
N ARG A 393 13.93 7.15 8.30
CA ARG A 393 15.04 7.38 9.22
C ARG A 393 16.04 6.25 9.20
N PHE A 394 17.29 6.64 9.06
CA PHE A 394 18.39 5.74 8.78
C PHE A 394 19.35 5.64 9.96
N GLY A 395 19.75 4.42 10.29
CA GLY A 395 20.72 4.07 11.31
C GLY A 395 21.11 2.59 11.18
N LEU A 396 22.17 2.17 11.87
CA LEU A 396 22.57 0.76 11.89
C LEU A 396 21.48 -0.12 12.54
N ASP A 397 20.77 0.41 13.52
CA ASP A 397 19.59 -0.21 14.14
C ASP A 397 18.42 -0.39 13.15
N SER A 398 18.06 0.62 12.34
CA SER A 398 17.02 0.42 11.32
C SER A 398 17.47 -0.46 10.16
N LEU A 399 18.76 -0.52 9.85
CA LEU A 399 19.26 -1.44 8.82
C LEU A 399 19.16 -2.89 9.32
N ALA A 400 19.45 -3.12 10.61
CA ALA A 400 19.19 -4.39 11.26
C ALA A 400 17.68 -4.71 11.31
N GLU A 401 16.83 -3.71 11.57
CA GLU A 401 15.37 -3.85 11.52
C GLU A 401 14.89 -4.28 10.12
N VAL A 402 15.38 -3.64 9.05
CA VAL A 402 15.05 -4.04 7.67
C VAL A 402 15.44 -5.48 7.42
N ARG A 403 16.69 -5.87 7.74
CA ARG A 403 17.19 -7.24 7.55
C ARG A 403 16.26 -8.27 8.18
N GLN A 404 15.85 -7.99 9.41
CA GLN A 404 15.06 -8.93 10.17
C GLN A 404 13.63 -8.99 9.59
N ARG A 405 13.01 -7.84 9.29
CA ARG A 405 11.69 -7.77 8.64
C ARG A 405 11.66 -8.51 7.31
N THR A 406 12.75 -8.41 6.52
CA THR A 406 12.92 -9.22 5.32
C THR A 406 12.87 -10.71 5.63
N GLY A 407 13.62 -11.18 6.62
CA GLY A 407 13.61 -12.57 7.08
C GLY A 407 12.23 -13.04 7.55
N GLN A 408 11.50 -12.18 8.27
CA GLN A 408 10.12 -12.46 8.70
C GLN A 408 9.19 -12.64 7.51
N PHE A 409 9.19 -11.70 6.56
CA PHE A 409 8.32 -11.78 5.39
C PHE A 409 8.65 -12.99 4.51
N ARG A 410 9.93 -13.39 4.42
CA ARG A 410 10.35 -14.66 3.79
C ARG A 410 9.77 -15.88 4.48
N ALA A 411 9.84 -15.93 5.81
CA ALA A 411 9.25 -17.03 6.59
C ALA A 411 7.72 -17.10 6.41
N GLU A 412 7.08 -15.97 6.18
CA GLU A 412 5.65 -15.86 5.87
C GLU A 412 5.29 -16.15 4.41
N ARG A 413 6.29 -16.42 3.55
CA ARG A 413 6.12 -16.70 2.13
C ARG A 413 5.38 -15.59 1.39
N VAL A 414 5.77 -14.34 1.65
CA VAL A 414 5.39 -13.24 0.74
C VAL A 414 6.08 -13.46 -0.60
N ASP A 415 5.45 -13.04 -1.69
CA ASP A 415 6.00 -13.23 -3.03
C ASP A 415 7.06 -12.19 -3.39
N VAL A 416 6.94 -10.98 -2.84
CA VAL A 416 7.83 -9.83 -3.07
C VAL A 416 7.87 -8.92 -1.85
N ILE A 417 9.02 -8.31 -1.60
CA ILE A 417 9.19 -7.26 -0.58
C ILE A 417 9.63 -5.98 -1.29
N TYR A 418 8.84 -4.92 -1.20
CA TYR A 418 9.21 -3.57 -1.67
C TYR A 418 9.74 -2.73 -0.50
N LEU A 419 10.82 -2.00 -0.76
CA LEU A 419 11.49 -1.16 0.20
C LEU A 419 11.54 0.27 -0.34
N TYR A 420 10.86 1.19 0.34
CA TYR A 420 10.83 2.61 0.01
C TYR A 420 11.75 3.35 0.97
N LEU A 421 12.76 4.02 0.42
CA LEU A 421 13.73 4.81 1.17
C LEU A 421 13.52 6.28 0.84
N ASP A 422 13.43 7.13 1.86
CA ASP A 422 13.39 8.58 1.68
C ASP A 422 14.73 9.08 1.13
N ALA A 423 14.73 9.43 -0.16
CA ALA A 423 15.92 9.81 -0.90
C ALA A 423 16.43 11.22 -0.53
N GLU A 424 15.63 12.04 0.15
CA GLU A 424 15.99 13.40 0.54
C GLU A 424 16.69 13.45 1.91
N VAL A 425 16.99 12.30 2.51
CA VAL A 425 17.80 12.21 3.73
C VAL A 425 19.23 11.78 3.37
N PRO A 426 20.26 12.49 3.85
CA PRO A 426 21.62 12.21 3.38
C PRO A 426 22.20 10.83 3.76
N ASP A 427 21.55 10.10 4.67
CA ASP A 427 21.94 8.73 5.03
C ASP A 427 21.41 7.68 4.04
N CYS A 428 20.48 8.04 3.15
CA CYS A 428 19.84 7.11 2.21
C CYS A 428 20.85 6.37 1.34
N ALA A 429 21.85 7.06 0.79
CA ALA A 429 22.87 6.44 -0.08
C ALA A 429 23.60 5.26 0.62
N ALA A 430 24.09 5.49 1.84
CA ALA A 430 24.78 4.46 2.62
C ALA A 430 23.83 3.33 3.06
N PHE A 431 22.60 3.66 3.42
CA PHE A 431 21.59 2.69 3.82
C PHE A 431 21.14 1.79 2.66
N ALA A 432 20.90 2.38 1.50
CA ALA A 432 20.54 1.67 0.27
C ALA A 432 21.66 0.72 -0.17
N GLN A 433 22.93 1.13 -0.03
CA GLN A 433 24.07 0.24 -0.26
C GLN A 433 24.04 -0.98 0.68
N GLY A 434 23.74 -0.76 1.96
CA GLY A 434 23.53 -1.84 2.93
C GLY A 434 22.38 -2.78 2.53
N CYS A 435 21.28 -2.24 2.02
CA CYS A 435 20.15 -3.02 1.50
C CYS A 435 20.51 -3.83 0.26
N ARG A 436 21.28 -3.25 -0.67
CA ARG A 436 21.80 -3.96 -1.84
C ARG A 436 22.69 -5.15 -1.43
N SER A 437 23.53 -4.97 -0.41
CA SER A 437 24.31 -6.08 0.17
C SER A 437 23.45 -7.17 0.84
N MET A 438 22.18 -6.88 1.18
CA MET A 438 21.20 -7.88 1.63
C MET A 438 20.44 -8.56 0.47
N GLY A 439 20.78 -8.23 -0.77
CA GLY A 439 20.20 -8.79 -1.99
C GLY A 439 18.94 -8.09 -2.48
N TYR A 440 18.66 -6.87 -2.02
CA TYR A 440 17.68 -5.99 -2.66
C TYR A 440 18.21 -5.50 -4.01
N LEU A 441 17.30 -5.38 -4.96
CA LEU A 441 17.52 -4.92 -6.34
C LEU A 441 16.87 -3.56 -6.52
N PHE A 442 17.32 -2.80 -7.50
CA PHE A 442 16.62 -1.60 -7.95
C PHE A 442 15.19 -1.93 -8.38
N CYS A 443 14.25 -1.04 -8.06
CA CYS A 443 12.86 -1.12 -8.51
C CYS A 443 12.48 0.12 -9.29
N GLY A 444 12.81 1.29 -8.76
CA GLY A 444 12.46 2.55 -9.39
C GLY A 444 12.75 3.74 -8.49
N TYR A 445 12.32 4.90 -8.97
CA TYR A 445 12.38 6.16 -8.26
C TYR A 445 11.05 6.88 -8.43
N LEU A 446 10.43 7.32 -7.34
CA LEU A 446 9.11 7.93 -7.37
C LEU A 446 9.11 9.27 -6.63
N PRO A 447 9.04 10.41 -7.34
CA PRO A 447 9.01 11.71 -6.71
C PRO A 447 7.79 11.92 -5.81
N GLY A 448 7.99 12.51 -4.63
CA GLY A 448 6.92 12.86 -3.68
C GLY A 448 6.29 11.73 -2.85
N GLU A 449 6.57 10.45 -3.14
CA GLU A 449 5.92 9.30 -2.49
C GLU A 449 6.18 9.18 -0.97
N MET A 450 7.30 9.70 -0.46
CA MET A 450 7.67 9.63 0.96
C MET A 450 7.18 10.88 1.72
N GLY A 451 5.86 11.05 1.84
CA GLY A 451 5.29 12.17 2.59
C GLY A 451 5.63 13.55 1.99
N GLY A 452 5.76 13.62 0.66
CA GLY A 452 6.22 14.82 -0.03
C GLY A 452 7.69 14.79 -0.42
N HIS A 453 8.48 13.85 0.10
CA HIS A 453 9.84 13.59 -0.35
C HIS A 453 9.90 12.51 -1.43
N ASP A 454 11.01 12.46 -2.16
CA ASP A 454 11.22 11.45 -3.19
C ASP A 454 11.57 10.07 -2.61
N ALA A 455 11.07 9.01 -3.24
CA ALA A 455 11.35 7.63 -2.86
C ALA A 455 12.38 6.98 -3.80
N LEU A 456 13.48 6.48 -3.25
CA LEU A 456 14.25 5.40 -3.88
C LEU A 456 13.57 4.08 -3.53
N ILE A 457 13.14 3.33 -4.55
CA ILE A 457 12.41 2.07 -4.38
C ILE A 457 13.33 0.92 -4.74
N LEU A 458 13.48 -0.01 -3.81
CA LEU A 458 14.17 -1.28 -3.99
C LEU A 458 13.18 -2.45 -3.85
N GLN A 459 13.53 -3.61 -4.38
CA GLN A 459 12.69 -4.80 -4.34
C GLN A 459 13.49 -6.07 -4.03
N SER A 460 12.84 -7.02 -3.38
CA SER A 460 13.33 -8.40 -3.21
C SER A 460 12.24 -9.34 -3.70
N PRO A 461 12.29 -9.79 -4.97
CA PRO A 461 11.42 -10.84 -5.46
C PRO A 461 11.79 -12.16 -4.79
N GLU A 462 10.83 -12.77 -4.09
CA GLU A 462 11.01 -14.05 -3.37
C GLU A 462 10.51 -15.24 -4.21
N THR A 463 9.83 -14.96 -5.32
CA THR A 463 9.42 -15.93 -6.34
C THR A 463 10.15 -15.66 -7.66
N ALA A 464 10.61 -16.72 -8.32
CA ALA A 464 11.25 -16.62 -9.63
C ALA A 464 10.26 -16.11 -10.69
N LEU A 465 10.70 -15.14 -11.50
CA LEU A 465 9.92 -14.54 -12.58
C LEU A 465 10.70 -14.60 -13.88
N ASP A 466 10.02 -14.98 -14.97
CA ASP A 466 10.60 -14.91 -16.31
C ASP A 466 10.50 -13.46 -16.82
N LEU A 467 11.63 -12.75 -16.85
CA LEU A 467 11.69 -11.35 -17.27
C LEU A 467 11.35 -11.16 -18.75
N ASN A 468 11.44 -12.20 -19.58
CA ASN A 468 11.05 -12.11 -20.99
C ASN A 468 9.53 -11.91 -21.18
N LYS A 469 8.74 -12.17 -20.13
CA LYS A 469 7.29 -11.93 -20.13
C LYS A 469 6.92 -10.51 -19.68
N VAL A 470 7.88 -9.72 -19.20
CA VAL A 470 7.67 -8.32 -18.82
C VAL A 470 7.78 -7.47 -20.08
N VAL A 471 6.63 -7.07 -20.65
CA VAL A 471 6.60 -6.28 -21.90
C VAL A 471 6.40 -4.81 -21.59
N LEU A 472 7.32 -3.98 -22.06
CA LEU A 472 7.34 -2.53 -21.85
C LEU A 472 7.13 -1.76 -23.16
N ALA A 473 6.31 -0.72 -23.09
CA ALA A 473 5.76 -0.04 -24.27
C ALA A 473 6.75 0.84 -25.03
N ASP A 474 7.76 1.39 -24.34
CA ASP A 474 8.78 2.27 -24.90
C ASP A 474 10.18 1.89 -24.42
N ASP A 475 11.21 2.53 -24.98
CA ASP A 475 12.60 2.18 -24.70
C ASP A 475 13.02 2.57 -23.29
N ARG A 476 12.48 3.66 -22.74
CA ARG A 476 12.73 4.10 -21.35
C ARG A 476 12.36 3.02 -20.34
N GLY A 477 11.19 2.40 -20.49
CA GLY A 477 10.81 1.25 -19.65
C GLY A 477 11.78 0.08 -19.81
N LYS A 478 12.15 -0.25 -21.05
CA LYS A 478 13.09 -1.37 -21.33
C LYS A 478 14.47 -1.12 -20.74
N ASP A 479 14.94 0.12 -20.73
CA ASP A 479 16.21 0.51 -20.11
C ASP A 479 16.18 0.25 -18.59
N LEU A 480 15.07 0.58 -17.92
CA LEU A 480 14.87 0.25 -16.51
C LEU A 480 14.88 -1.27 -16.26
N LEU A 481 14.18 -2.04 -17.09
CA LEU A 481 14.19 -3.50 -16.97
C LEU A 481 15.57 -4.08 -17.23
N ALA A 482 16.31 -3.58 -18.21
CA ALA A 482 17.66 -4.03 -18.52
C ALA A 482 18.63 -3.77 -17.36
N PHE A 483 18.51 -2.62 -16.69
CA PHE A 483 19.26 -2.33 -15.47
C PHE A 483 18.97 -3.35 -14.37
N ILE A 484 17.69 -3.66 -14.13
CA ILE A 484 17.27 -4.64 -13.11
C ILE A 484 17.76 -6.05 -13.47
N SER A 485 17.65 -6.46 -14.74
CA SER A 485 18.16 -7.76 -15.22
C SER A 485 19.65 -7.91 -14.95
N LYS A 486 20.44 -6.85 -15.22
CA LYS A 486 21.88 -6.86 -14.96
C LYS A 486 22.19 -7.00 -13.47
N GLU A 487 21.46 -6.31 -12.58
CA GLU A 487 21.65 -6.50 -11.14
C GLU A 487 21.29 -7.92 -10.67
N ILE A 488 20.29 -8.56 -11.29
CA ILE A 488 19.94 -9.95 -11.00
C ILE A 488 21.09 -10.88 -11.40
N GLU A 489 21.65 -10.72 -12.60
CA GLU A 489 22.80 -11.49 -13.09
C GLU A 489 24.03 -11.31 -12.19
N GLU A 490 24.39 -10.07 -11.84
CA GLU A 490 25.50 -9.77 -10.92
C GLU A 490 25.34 -10.43 -9.55
N LYS A 491 24.10 -10.50 -9.04
CA LYS A 491 23.77 -11.17 -7.78
C LYS A 491 23.94 -12.67 -7.89
N GLU A 492 23.48 -13.30 -8.97
CA GLU A 492 23.63 -14.74 -9.21
C GLU A 492 25.09 -15.16 -9.35
N GLU A 493 25.94 -14.33 -9.95
CA GLU A 493 27.39 -14.58 -10.06
C GLU A 493 28.16 -14.44 -8.73
N SER A 494 27.58 -13.71 -7.76
CA SER A 494 28.20 -13.45 -6.45
C SER A 494 27.89 -14.50 -5.37
N LEU A 495 26.94 -15.40 -5.65
CA LEU A 495 26.49 -16.51 -4.79
C LEU A 495 27.22 -17.82 -5.15
#